data_AF-A0A653CEB5-F1
#
_entry.id   AF-A0A653CEB5-F1
#
_cell.length_a   1.000
_cell.length_b   1.000
_cell.length_c   1.000
_cell.angle_alpha   90.00
_cell.angle_beta   90.00
_cell.angle_gamma   90.00
#
_symmetry.space_group_name_H-M   'P 1'
#
loop_
_entity.id
_entity.type
_entity.pdbx_description
1 polymer ?
#
loop_
_entity_poly.entity_id
_entity_poly.type
_entity_poly.pdbx_seq_one_letter_code
_entity_poly.pdbx_strand_id
1 'polypeptide(L)'
;MVDEKVEMNNDGDSYTSMTANDPKNVQELTQYVQSLLQNIQDKFQNMSDQILTRIDEMGNRIDDLEKNIGDLMTQAGVEGPEK
;
A
#
# COMPACT_ATOMS: atom_id res chain seq x y z
N MET A 1 36.04 32.09 14.35
CA MET A 1 34.77 31.37 14.09
C MET A 1 35.04 30.44 12.93
N VAL A 2 34.75 29.16 13.13
CA VAL A 2 35.04 28.08 12.18
C VAL A 2 33.98 28.17 11.08
N ASP A 3 34.38 28.43 9.84
CA ASP A 3 33.50 28.25 8.68
C ASP A 3 33.33 26.75 8.46
N GLU A 4 32.30 26.20 9.07
CA GLU A 4 31.87 24.82 8.91
C GLU A 4 31.24 24.67 7.52
N LYS A 5 32.07 24.27 6.54
CA LYS A 5 31.60 23.85 5.22
C LYS A 5 30.80 22.56 5.41
N VAL A 6 29.48 22.70 5.52
CA VAL A 6 28.54 21.57 5.47
C VAL A 6 28.65 20.94 4.09
N GLU A 7 29.49 19.92 3.97
CA GLU A 7 29.46 19.03 2.82
C GLU A 7 28.19 18.20 2.93
N MET A 8 27.18 18.57 2.14
CA MET A 8 26.05 17.68 1.90
C MET A 8 26.60 16.48 1.12
N ASN A 9 26.95 15.42 1.87
CA ASN A 9 27.13 14.09 1.33
C ASN A 9 25.79 13.65 0.75
N ASN A 10 25.66 13.86 -0.56
CA ASN A 10 24.56 13.34 -1.34
C ASN A 10 24.88 11.86 -1.59
N ASP A 11 24.54 11.00 -0.62
CA ASP A 11 24.44 9.55 -0.81
C ASP A 11 23.26 9.25 -1.77
N GLY A 12 23.44 9.69 -3.02
CA GLY A 12 22.47 9.76 -4.09
C GLY A 12 22.49 8.56 -5.03
N ASP A 13 22.85 7.38 -4.53
CA ASP A 13 22.92 6.16 -5.35
C ASP A 13 21.83 5.16 -4.94
N SER A 14 20.56 5.46 -5.25
CA SER A 14 19.46 4.45 -5.21
C SER A 14 18.19 4.81 -6.01
N TYR A 15 18.07 6.01 -6.59
CA TYR A 15 16.90 6.39 -7.43
C TYR A 15 17.24 6.63 -8.91
N THR A 16 18.52 6.60 -9.29
CA THR A 16 18.99 6.93 -10.65
C THR A 16 18.71 5.83 -11.69
N SER A 17 18.35 4.61 -11.30
CA SER A 17 18.11 3.52 -12.27
C SER A 17 16.78 3.60 -13.04
N MET A 18 15.98 4.66 -12.85
CA MET A 18 14.75 4.91 -13.61
C MET A 18 14.89 5.97 -14.72
N THR A 19 16.00 6.73 -14.77
CA THR A 19 16.12 7.91 -15.66
C THR A 19 17.03 7.68 -16.87
N ALA A 20 17.07 6.47 -17.42
CA ALA A 20 17.91 6.17 -18.60
C ALA A 20 17.49 6.87 -19.91
N ASN A 21 16.46 7.72 -19.89
CA ASN A 21 16.06 8.53 -21.04
C ASN A 21 15.68 9.94 -20.58
N ASP A 22 16.67 10.82 -20.45
CA ASP A 22 16.42 12.25 -20.28
C ASP A 22 15.80 12.76 -21.61
N PRO A 23 14.54 13.23 -21.61
CA PRO A 23 13.84 13.57 -22.84
C PRO A 23 14.52 14.75 -23.54
N LYS A 24 14.90 14.56 -24.82
CA LYS A 24 15.68 15.55 -25.58
C LYS A 24 14.84 16.69 -26.15
N ASN A 25 13.50 16.55 -26.10
CA ASN A 25 12.55 17.55 -26.56
C ASN A 25 11.23 17.47 -25.76
N VAL A 26 10.40 18.50 -25.89
CA VAL A 26 9.12 18.64 -25.15
C VAL A 26 8.14 17.48 -25.43
N GLN A 27 8.20 16.89 -26.62
CA GLN A 27 7.32 15.77 -27.00
C GLN A 27 7.73 14.47 -26.30
N GLU A 28 9.03 14.19 -26.22
CA GLU A 28 9.57 13.07 -25.43
C GLU A 28 9.30 13.26 -23.94
N LEU A 29 9.42 14.50 -23.43
CA LEU A 29 9.11 14.80 -22.03
C LEU A 29 7.64 14.53 -21.71
N THR A 30 6.74 14.93 -22.62
CA THR A 30 5.30 14.69 -22.46
C THR A 30 4.99 13.20 -22.43
N GLN A 31 5.59 12.42 -23.34
CA GLN A 31 5.42 10.95 -23.37
C GLN A 31 6.00 10.27 -22.12
N TYR A 32 7.14 10.75 -21.64
CA TYR A 32 7.75 10.24 -20.41
C TYR A 32 6.86 10.51 -19.19
N VAL A 33 6.37 11.74 -19.03
CA VAL A 33 5.44 12.09 -17.94
C VAL A 33 4.15 11.28 -18.03
N GLN A 34 3.60 11.09 -19.24
CA GLN A 34 2.40 10.26 -19.43
C GLN A 34 2.64 8.80 -19.01
N SER A 35 3.78 8.23 -19.39
CA SER A 35 4.17 6.86 -19.02
C SER A 35 4.39 6.72 -17.51
N LEU A 36 4.99 7.74 -16.89
CA LEU A 36 5.21 7.78 -15.44
C LEU A 36 3.88 7.85 -14.67
N LEU A 37 2.97 8.72 -15.09
CA LEU A 37 1.64 8.84 -14.48
C LEU A 37 0.85 7.54 -14.60
N GLN A 38 0.90 6.89 -15.78
CA GLN A 38 0.26 5.59 -15.97
C GLN A 38 0.86 4.55 -15.01
N ASN A 39 2.19 4.50 -14.88
CA ASN A 39 2.84 3.56 -13.97
C ASN A 39 2.44 3.77 -12.50
N ILE A 40 2.31 5.03 -12.07
CA ILE A 40 1.86 5.38 -10.72
C ILE A 40 0.40 4.95 -10.52
N GLN A 41 -0.47 5.20 -11.50
CA GLN A 41 -1.86 4.77 -11.45
C GLN A 41 -1.97 3.25 -11.34
N ASP A 42 -1.23 2.52 -12.17
CA ASP A 42 -1.23 1.05 -12.14
C ASP A 42 -0.76 0.53 -10.78
N LYS A 43 0.31 1.11 -10.22
CA LYS A 43 0.82 0.74 -8.88
C LYS A 43 -0.20 1.04 -7.79
N PHE A 44 -0.86 2.19 -7.84
CA PHE A 44 -1.88 2.57 -6.87
C PHE A 44 -3.11 1.66 -6.94
N GLN A 45 -3.54 1.30 -8.15
CA GLN A 45 -4.64 0.37 -8.36
C GLN A 45 -4.29 -1.02 -7.80
N ASN A 46 -3.12 -1.56 -8.16
CA ASN A 46 -2.66 -2.85 -7.63
C ASN A 46 -2.56 -2.86 -6.10
N MET A 47 -2.11 -1.76 -5.49
CA MET A 47 -2.06 -1.64 -4.03
C MET A 47 -3.47 -1.60 -3.42
N SER A 48 -4.38 -0.86 -4.05
CA SER A 48 -5.78 -0.77 -3.63
C SER A 48 -6.49 -2.12 -3.70
N ASP A 49 -6.28 -2.88 -4.79
CA ASP A 49 -6.84 -4.22 -4.98
C ASP A 49 -6.33 -5.21 -3.92
N GLN A 50 -5.05 -5.12 -3.54
CA GLN A 50 -4.50 -5.93 -2.44
C GLN A 50 -5.10 -5.59 -1.08
N ILE A 51 -5.36 -4.29 -0.82
CA ILE A 51 -6.02 -3.86 0.42
C ILE A 51 -7.44 -4.41 0.47
N LEU A 52 -8.20 -4.30 -0.62
CA LEU A 52 -9.56 -4.84 -0.70
C LEU A 52 -9.57 -6.36 -0.46
N THR A 53 -8.66 -7.09 -1.12
CA THR A 53 -8.53 -8.54 -0.92
C THR A 53 -8.30 -8.90 0.55
N ARG A 54 -7.42 -8.17 1.25
CA ARG A 54 -7.17 -8.39 2.67
C ARG A 54 -8.36 -8.04 3.55
N ILE A 55 -9.15 -7.03 3.18
CA ILE A 55 -10.38 -6.67 3.90
C ILE A 55 -11.40 -7.80 3.76
N ASP A 56 -11.58 -8.34 2.57
CA ASP A 56 -12.49 -9.47 2.33
C ASP A 56 -12.06 -10.71 3.11
N GLU A 57 -10.76 -11.02 3.13
CA GLU A 57 -10.20 -12.10 3.95
C GLU A 57 -10.45 -11.88 5.45
N MET A 58 -10.26 -10.64 5.94
CA MET A 58 -10.57 -10.30 7.33
C MET A 58 -12.06 -10.42 7.64
N GLY A 59 -12.95 -10.05 6.70
CA GLY A 59 -14.39 -10.22 6.82
C GLY A 59 -14.77 -11.69 7.03
N ASN A 60 -14.29 -12.58 6.15
CA ASN A 60 -14.53 -14.03 6.29
C ASN A 60 -14.02 -14.58 7.63
N ARG A 61 -12.86 -14.12 8.09
CA ARG A 61 -12.30 -14.54 9.40
C ARG A 61 -13.14 -14.04 10.58
N ILE A 62 -13.75 -12.86 10.46
CA ILE A 62 -14.66 -12.33 11.47
C ILE A 62 -15.92 -13.19 11.51
N ASP A 63 -16.51 -13.51 10.35
CA ASP A 63 -17.70 -14.38 10.26
C ASP A 63 -17.43 -15.76 10.91
N ASP A 64 -16.25 -16.35 10.64
CA ASP A 64 -15.83 -17.60 11.26
C ASP A 64 -15.67 -17.47 12.79
N LEU A 65 -15.13 -16.34 13.27
CA LEU A 65 -15.00 -16.08 14.70
C LEU A 65 -16.37 -15.90 15.37
N GLU A 66 -17.29 -15.16 14.75
CA GLU A 66 -18.66 -14.97 15.23
C GLU A 66 -19.39 -16.31 15.36
N LYS A 67 -19.26 -17.18 14.35
CA LYS A 67 -19.81 -18.53 14.40
C LYS A 67 -19.23 -19.36 15.54
N ASN A 68 -17.90 -19.41 15.66
CA ASN A 68 -17.23 -20.17 16.72
C ASN A 68 -17.62 -19.68 18.12
N ILE A 69 -17.78 -18.35 18.30
CA ILE A 69 -18.27 -17.76 19.55
C ILE A 69 -19.72 -18.18 19.81
N GLY A 70 -20.59 -18.13 18.80
CA GLY A 70 -21.97 -18.61 18.91
C GLY A 70 -22.04 -20.06 19.37
N ASP A 71 -21.29 -20.95 18.72
CA ASP A 71 -21.20 -22.37 19.08
C ASP A 71 -20.70 -22.56 20.52
N LEU A 72 -19.67 -21.81 20.93
CA LEU A 72 -19.14 -21.82 22.31
C LEU A 72 -20.17 -21.33 23.34
N MET A 73 -20.92 -20.28 23.04
CA MET A 73 -21.97 -19.74 23.91
C MET A 73 -23.11 -20.74 24.11
N THR A 74 -23.55 -21.38 23.03
CA THR A 74 -24.54 -22.47 23.08
C THR A 74 -24.00 -23.66 23.87
N GLN A 75 -22.76 -24.09 23.62
CA GLN A 75 -22.14 -25.24 24.33
C GLN A 75 -21.95 -24.97 25.83
N ALA A 76 -21.55 -23.76 26.20
CA ALA A 76 -21.37 -23.38 27.60
C ALA A 76 -22.69 -23.09 28.33
N GLY A 77 -23.84 -23.23 27.64
CA GLY A 77 -25.17 -22.98 28.22
C GLY A 77 -25.36 -21.54 28.68
N VAL A 78 -24.63 -20.60 28.06
CA VAL A 78 -24.66 -19.16 28.40
C VAL A 78 -25.80 -18.42 27.69
N GLU A 79 -26.73 -19.17 27.10
CA GLU A 79 -28.06 -18.68 26.76
C GLU A 79 -28.73 -18.24 28.07
N GLY A 80 -28.47 -17.00 28.47
CA GLY A 80 -29.17 -16.36 29.56
C GLY A 80 -30.67 -16.41 29.26
N PRO A 81 -31.53 -16.60 30.26
CA PRO A 81 -32.97 -16.61 30.04
C PRO A 81 -33.33 -15.33 29.28
N GLU A 82 -33.90 -15.48 28.09
CA GLU A 82 -34.50 -14.37 27.34
C GLU A 82 -35.36 -13.56 28.32
N LYS A 83 -34.99 -12.30 28.54
CA LYS A 83 -35.77 -11.35 29.33
C LYS A 83 -36.67 -10.53 28.43
#